data_AF-A0A9N9HM55-F1
#
_entry.id   AF-A0A9N9HM55-F1
#
_cell.length_a   1.000
_cell.length_b   1.000
_cell.length_c   1.000
_cell.angle_alpha   90.00
_cell.angle_beta   90.00
_cell.angle_gamma   90.00
#
_symmetry.space_group_name_H-M   'P 1'
#
loop_
_entity.id
_entity.type
_entity.pdbx_description
1 polymer ?
#
loop_
_entity_poly.entity_id
_entity_poly.type
_entity_poly.pdbx_seq_one_letter_code
_entity_poly.pdbx_strand_id
1 'polypeptide(L)'
;MKNLKKGIFLIFFQASFLIINCYQNYTRPNASIAEPYPTIFEETYPETNKLDFLAFGDWGYQGTDSKQSVVANASDHEGVDSIYDPKWKSSWLDVYGGKLKDLVWYTVAGNHDWFVKSFSKISSKFSNPFYYPYDNLTDADNLKGTLLALGLHTPDAIETKIKWIEQQLINVQDSKWIFVVGHHPLIAGNCSSIYYMSRLPPLFEKYNVSAYLAGHVHKLEYQQVNSTSHVAYFTTGAGSKTQFEGCDGASWFMPGGGAEGTRGFLHIWIQEDGEKLSFEFINSTTADKQPVSVYQGSLNPRVLS
;
A
#
# COMPACT_ATOMS: atom_id res chain seq x y z
N MET A 1 2.98 31.94 16.70
CA MET A 1 3.84 30.74 16.62
C MET A 1 2.92 29.57 16.39
N LYS A 2 2.83 29.05 15.16
CA LYS A 2 2.08 27.82 14.89
C LYS A 2 2.84 26.69 15.60
N ASN A 3 2.15 25.92 16.44
CA ASN A 3 2.73 24.72 17.04
C ASN A 3 3.15 23.79 15.90
N LEU A 4 4.46 23.61 15.71
CA LEU A 4 5.00 22.59 14.80
C LEU A 4 4.42 21.24 15.22
N LYS A 5 3.55 20.66 14.38
CA LYS A 5 3.06 19.29 14.58
C LYS A 5 4.24 18.34 14.34
N LYS A 6 4.98 18.03 15.40
CA LYS A 6 5.98 16.94 15.39
C LYS A 6 5.21 15.63 15.22
N GLY A 7 5.12 15.13 13.99
CA GLY A 7 4.33 13.94 13.70
C GLY A 7 4.77 13.24 12.41
N ILE A 8 4.40 11.96 12.31
CA ILE A 8 4.57 11.09 11.14
C ILE A 8 3.21 10.92 10.50
N PHE A 9 3.07 11.22 9.22
CA PHE A 9 1.77 11.24 8.56
C PHE A 9 1.70 10.18 7.48
N LEU A 10 0.64 9.39 7.52
CA LEU A 10 0.32 8.38 6.51
C LEU A 10 -0.84 8.91 5.67
N ILE A 11 -0.62 9.08 4.37
CA ILE A 11 -1.70 9.47 3.46
C ILE A 11 -2.05 8.31 2.54
N PHE A 12 -3.22 7.72 2.78
CA PHE A 12 -3.75 6.61 2.01
C PHE A 12 -4.61 7.16 0.89
N PHE A 13 -4.25 6.85 -0.34
CA PHE A 13 -5.03 7.33 -1.49
C PHE A 13 -5.52 6.23 -2.39
N GLN A 14 -4.87 5.05 -2.38
CA GLN A 14 -5.27 3.93 -3.22
C GLN A 14 -4.87 2.59 -2.59
N ALA A 15 -5.73 1.61 -2.79
CA ALA A 15 -5.43 0.18 -2.97
C ALA A 15 -4.43 -0.74 -2.16
N SER A 16 -4.85 -2.01 -1.96
CA SER A 16 -4.34 -3.15 -1.14
C SER A 16 -2.93 -3.14 -0.59
N PHE A 17 -2.88 -2.88 0.71
CA PHE A 17 -1.67 -2.72 1.50
C PHE A 17 -2.01 -2.95 2.96
N LEU A 18 -1.02 -3.28 3.77
CA LEU A 18 -1.19 -3.34 5.21
C LEU A 18 -0.04 -2.62 5.91
N ILE A 19 -0.36 -1.67 6.78
CA ILE A 19 0.56 -1.13 7.79
C ILE A 19 0.17 -1.69 9.15
N ILE A 20 1.10 -2.43 9.77
CA ILE A 20 0.95 -2.96 11.13
C ILE A 20 1.77 -2.10 12.09
N ASN A 21 1.16 -1.30 12.96
CA ASN A 21 1.91 -0.57 13.99
C ASN A 21 2.17 -1.46 15.22
N CYS A 22 3.44 -1.60 15.61
CA CYS A 22 3.87 -2.44 16.72
C CYS A 22 3.95 -1.73 18.09
N TYR A 23 3.71 -0.41 18.18
CA TYR A 23 3.85 0.35 19.43
C TYR A 23 2.57 1.12 19.85
N GLN A 24 2.15 0.81 21.08
CA GLN A 24 1.12 1.43 21.94
C GLN A 24 -0.36 1.04 21.80
N ASN A 25 -1.04 1.11 22.96
CA ASN A 25 -2.48 1.00 23.16
C ASN A 25 -3.21 2.17 22.47
N TYR A 26 -3.43 2.04 21.18
CA TYR A 26 -4.28 2.97 20.45
C TYR A 26 -5.75 2.73 20.82
N THR A 27 -6.48 3.81 21.10
CA THR A 27 -7.94 3.71 21.21
C THR A 27 -8.46 3.58 19.79
N ARG A 28 -8.79 2.35 19.37
CA ARG A 28 -9.32 2.05 18.04
C ARG A 28 -10.45 3.03 17.72
N PRO A 29 -10.34 3.93 16.74
CA PRO A 29 -11.50 4.63 16.23
C PRO A 29 -12.46 3.55 15.76
N ASN A 30 -13.73 3.65 16.17
CA ASN A 30 -14.76 2.70 15.77
C ASN A 30 -14.84 2.67 14.24
N ALA A 31 -14.13 1.70 13.66
CA ALA A 31 -14.08 1.49 12.23
C ALA A 31 -14.31 0.02 11.98
N SER A 32 -15.42 -0.23 11.31
CA SER A 32 -15.69 -1.49 10.66
C SER A 32 -14.78 -1.61 9.44
N ILE A 33 -14.25 -2.81 9.19
CA ILE A 33 -13.63 -3.18 7.91
C ILE A 33 -14.59 -2.92 6.72
N ALA A 34 -15.89 -2.80 6.99
CA ALA A 34 -16.93 -2.50 6.03
C ALA A 34 -17.14 -1.01 5.69
N GLU A 35 -16.44 -0.07 6.36
CA GLU A 35 -16.64 1.37 6.13
C GLU A 35 -15.37 2.09 5.63
N PRO A 36 -15.32 2.51 4.35
CA PRO A 36 -14.22 3.28 3.77
C PRO A 36 -14.10 4.67 4.39
N TYR A 37 -12.92 5.02 4.91
CA TYR A 37 -12.67 6.36 5.44
C TYR A 37 -12.62 7.41 4.32
N PRO A 38 -13.45 8.48 4.39
CA PRO A 38 -13.32 9.65 3.52
C PRO A 38 -12.20 10.62 3.94
N THR A 39 -11.47 10.30 5.01
CA THR A 39 -10.48 11.18 5.65
C THR A 39 -9.07 10.63 5.51
N ILE A 40 -8.08 11.51 5.42
CA ILE A 40 -6.68 11.13 5.67
C ILE A 40 -6.62 10.45 7.04
N PHE A 41 -5.93 9.32 7.13
CA PHE A 41 -5.54 8.75 8.41
C PHE A 41 -4.32 9.50 8.95
N GLU A 42 -4.57 10.55 9.71
CA GLU A 42 -3.51 11.24 10.44
C GLU A 42 -3.26 10.48 11.74
N GLU A 43 -2.14 9.78 11.82
CA GLU A 43 -1.57 9.39 13.10
C GLU A 43 -0.65 10.51 13.59
N THR A 44 -0.76 10.88 14.86
CA THR A 44 0.21 11.76 15.50
C THR A 44 0.71 11.03 16.72
N TYR A 45 2.02 10.98 16.89
CA TYR A 45 2.68 10.35 18.01
C TYR A 45 3.21 11.46 18.92
N PRO A 46 2.38 12.02 19.83
CA PRO A 46 2.77 13.19 20.63
C PRO A 46 3.89 12.87 21.63
N GLU A 47 4.08 11.60 21.99
CA GLU A 47 5.04 11.17 23.01
C GLU A 47 6.33 10.56 22.46
N THR A 48 6.40 10.27 21.16
CA THR A 48 7.60 9.64 20.56
C THR A 48 7.72 9.96 19.08
N ASN A 49 8.95 10.08 18.58
CA ASN A 49 9.21 10.11 17.13
C ASN A 49 9.41 8.69 16.56
N LYS A 50 9.24 7.66 17.40
CA LYS A 50 9.38 6.27 16.99
C LYS A 50 8.18 5.84 16.16
N LEU A 51 8.46 5.11 15.10
CA LEU A 51 7.46 4.36 14.33
C LEU A 51 8.06 3.02 13.95
N ASP A 52 7.26 1.96 13.95
CA ASP A 52 7.69 0.60 13.64
C ASP A 52 6.52 -0.11 12.99
N PHE A 53 6.66 -0.44 11.70
CA PHE A 53 5.61 -1.09 10.97
C PHE A 53 6.04 -2.07 9.89
N LEU A 54 5.16 -3.03 9.65
CA LEU A 54 5.24 -3.94 8.51
C LEU A 54 4.38 -3.41 7.36
N ALA A 55 4.87 -3.60 6.14
CA ALA A 55 4.29 -3.18 4.89
C ALA A 55 4.24 -4.37 3.92
N PHE A 56 3.05 -4.78 3.48
CA PHE A 56 2.90 -5.82 2.46
C PHE A 56 1.58 -5.69 1.69
N GLY A 57 1.59 -6.10 0.43
CA GLY A 57 0.46 -6.09 -0.50
C GLY A 57 0.21 -7.46 -1.11
N ASP A 58 -0.92 -7.55 -1.83
CA ASP A 58 -1.34 -8.74 -2.58
C ASP A 58 -1.29 -10.02 -1.73
N TRP A 59 -1.78 -9.84 -0.50
CA TRP A 59 -1.94 -10.87 0.51
C TRP A 59 -3.33 -11.50 0.40
N GLY A 60 -3.45 -12.75 0.83
CA GLY A 60 -4.68 -13.53 0.70
C GLY A 60 -4.62 -14.47 -0.49
N TYR A 61 -4.29 -15.71 -0.20
CA TYR A 61 -4.40 -16.85 -1.11
C TYR A 61 -4.74 -18.06 -0.22
N GLN A 62 -5.61 -18.97 -0.69
CA GLN A 62 -6.05 -20.10 0.14
C GLN A 62 -4.85 -20.89 0.67
N GLY A 63 -4.63 -20.82 1.97
CA GLY A 63 -3.64 -21.62 2.69
C GLY A 63 -4.33 -22.39 3.82
N THR A 64 -4.14 -23.70 3.84
CA THR A 64 -4.68 -24.57 4.90
C THR A 64 -3.79 -24.63 6.13
N ASP A 65 -2.71 -23.84 6.18
CA ASP A 65 -1.83 -23.74 7.34
C ASP A 65 -1.64 -22.30 7.77
N SER A 66 -1.53 -22.11 9.08
CA SER A 66 -1.32 -20.87 9.85
C SER A 66 0.03 -20.18 9.60
N LYS A 67 0.64 -20.42 8.44
CA LYS A 67 1.94 -19.89 8.04
C LYS A 67 1.80 -19.32 6.63
N GLN A 68 2.49 -18.22 6.37
CA GLN A 68 2.50 -17.44 5.12
C GLN A 68 2.81 -18.20 3.80
N SER A 69 2.83 -19.54 3.79
CA SER A 69 3.24 -20.31 2.61
C SER A 69 2.54 -21.68 2.47
N VAL A 70 1.20 -21.72 2.41
CA VAL A 70 0.54 -22.85 1.75
C VAL A 70 -0.33 -22.33 0.62
N VAL A 71 0.01 -22.74 -0.59
CA VAL A 71 -0.73 -22.50 -1.82
C VAL A 71 -1.64 -23.71 -2.00
N ALA A 72 -2.93 -23.59 -1.68
CA ALA A 72 -3.92 -24.53 -2.17
C ALA A 72 -4.30 -24.15 -3.61
N ASN A 73 -4.39 -25.13 -4.50
CA ASN A 73 -4.87 -24.96 -5.87
C ASN A 73 -6.30 -24.37 -5.87
N ALA A 74 -6.43 -23.04 -5.94
CA ALA A 74 -7.72 -22.37 -6.05
C ALA A 74 -7.59 -21.22 -7.05
N SER A 75 -8.39 -21.30 -8.10
CA SER A 75 -8.49 -20.32 -9.20
C SER A 75 -9.09 -18.96 -8.79
N ASP A 76 -9.31 -18.72 -7.50
CA ASP A 76 -10.00 -17.55 -6.97
C ASP A 76 -9.06 -16.72 -6.08
N HIS A 77 -8.54 -15.66 -6.69
CA HIS A 77 -7.65 -14.65 -6.10
C HIS A 77 -8.33 -13.27 -6.06
N GLU A 78 -9.64 -13.23 -6.34
CA GLU A 78 -10.43 -12.02 -6.25
C GLU A 78 -10.78 -11.71 -4.80
N GLY A 79 -11.13 -10.46 -4.55
CA GLY A 79 -11.48 -9.96 -3.23
C GLY A 79 -12.74 -10.61 -2.63
N VAL A 80 -13.26 -9.99 -1.58
CA VAL A 80 -14.41 -10.54 -0.84
C VAL A 80 -15.76 -10.15 -1.45
N ASP A 81 -16.67 -11.12 -1.52
CA ASP A 81 -18.06 -10.97 -1.97
C ASP A 81 -18.93 -10.25 -0.94
N SER A 82 -18.58 -10.24 0.34
CA SER A 82 -19.33 -9.51 1.36
C SER A 82 -18.56 -9.36 2.67
N ILE A 83 -19.13 -8.62 3.62
CA ILE A 83 -18.63 -8.60 5.02
C ILE A 83 -18.78 -9.96 5.73
N TYR A 84 -19.50 -10.91 5.14
CA TYR A 84 -19.69 -12.28 5.65
C TYR A 84 -18.93 -13.32 4.82
N ASP A 85 -18.09 -12.89 3.87
CA ASP A 85 -17.35 -13.81 3.01
C ASP A 85 -16.41 -14.70 3.85
N PRO A 86 -16.42 -16.03 3.66
CA PRO A 86 -15.51 -16.94 4.35
C PRO A 86 -14.02 -16.63 4.11
N LYS A 87 -13.65 -15.92 3.04
CA LYS A 87 -12.28 -15.43 2.78
C LYS A 87 -11.74 -14.57 3.91
N TRP A 88 -12.59 -13.84 4.67
CA TRP A 88 -12.15 -13.14 5.88
C TRP A 88 -11.57 -14.08 6.94
N LYS A 89 -12.10 -15.30 7.01
CA LYS A 89 -11.55 -16.32 7.90
C LYS A 89 -10.33 -16.98 7.27
N SER A 90 -10.47 -17.57 6.08
CA SER A 90 -9.43 -18.42 5.49
C SER A 90 -8.19 -17.64 5.03
N SER A 91 -8.36 -16.43 4.50
CA SER A 91 -7.28 -15.65 3.89
C SER A 91 -6.72 -14.58 4.84
N TRP A 92 -7.46 -14.21 5.88
CA TRP A 92 -7.03 -13.23 6.87
C TRP A 92 -6.89 -13.82 8.28
N LEU A 93 -7.99 -14.22 8.93
CA LEU A 93 -7.95 -14.60 10.35
C LEU A 93 -7.13 -15.86 10.64
N ASP A 94 -7.19 -16.88 9.77
CA ASP A 94 -6.47 -18.14 9.96
C ASP A 94 -4.96 -17.99 9.64
N VAL A 95 -4.60 -17.00 8.81
CA VAL A 95 -3.20 -16.70 8.42
C VAL A 95 -2.54 -15.71 9.39
N TYR A 96 -3.24 -14.63 9.71
CA TYR A 96 -2.75 -13.50 10.52
C TYR A 96 -3.44 -13.42 11.89
N GLY A 97 -4.01 -14.54 12.34
CA GLY A 97 -4.55 -14.68 13.68
C GLY A 97 -3.47 -14.53 14.77
N GLY A 98 -3.86 -14.82 16.01
CA GLY A 98 -2.95 -14.67 17.15
C GLY A 98 -2.71 -13.19 17.50
N LYS A 99 -1.44 -12.75 17.56
CA LYS A 99 -1.09 -11.37 17.95
C LYS A 99 -1.30 -10.35 16.82
N LEU A 100 -1.21 -10.76 15.55
CA LEU A 100 -1.28 -9.83 14.42
C LEU A 100 -2.69 -9.27 14.22
N LYS A 101 -3.75 -10.04 14.53
CA LYS A 101 -5.15 -9.57 14.50
C LYS A 101 -5.45 -8.42 15.46
N ASP A 102 -4.64 -8.27 16.51
CA ASP A 102 -4.83 -7.26 17.56
C ASP A 102 -4.09 -5.96 17.24
N LEU A 103 -3.23 -5.96 16.23
CA LEU A 103 -2.56 -4.77 15.73
C LEU A 103 -3.52 -3.95 14.87
N VAL A 104 -3.21 -2.68 14.63
CA VAL A 104 -3.99 -1.84 13.71
C VAL A 104 -3.66 -2.24 12.28
N TRP A 105 -4.69 -2.39 11.44
CA TRP A 105 -4.56 -2.72 10.02
C TRP A 105 -4.99 -1.52 9.19
N TYR A 106 -4.03 -0.82 8.58
CA TYR A 106 -4.35 0.17 7.55
C TYR A 106 -4.38 -0.49 6.19
N THR A 107 -5.58 -0.62 5.64
CA THR A 107 -5.78 -1.21 4.34
C THR A 107 -6.35 -0.23 3.33
N VAL A 108 -6.13 -0.61 2.09
CA VAL A 108 -6.49 0.10 0.88
C VAL A 108 -7.01 -1.01 -0.07
N ALA A 109 -7.83 -0.77 -1.10
CA ALA A 109 -8.37 -1.86 -1.98
C ALA A 109 -7.89 -1.87 -3.45
N GLY A 110 -7.27 -2.95 -3.92
CA GLY A 110 -6.61 -3.13 -5.22
C GLY A 110 -7.49 -3.70 -6.30
N ASN A 111 -6.90 -4.00 -7.47
CA ASN A 111 -7.68 -4.41 -8.64
C ASN A 111 -8.53 -5.66 -8.38
N HIS A 112 -8.02 -6.60 -7.59
CA HIS A 112 -8.73 -7.82 -7.19
C HIS A 112 -9.95 -7.58 -6.31
N ASP A 113 -9.98 -6.47 -5.58
CA ASP A 113 -11.12 -6.13 -4.74
C ASP A 113 -12.31 -5.61 -5.56
N TRP A 114 -12.09 -5.14 -6.78
CA TRP A 114 -13.13 -4.49 -7.60
C TRP A 114 -13.92 -5.45 -8.48
N PHE A 115 -13.34 -6.61 -8.82
CA PHE A 115 -14.00 -7.60 -9.68
C PHE A 115 -15.23 -8.23 -9.02
N VAL A 116 -15.40 -8.02 -7.71
CA VAL A 116 -16.47 -8.62 -6.91
C VAL A 116 -17.74 -7.77 -6.95
N LYS A 117 -18.88 -8.37 -7.35
CA LYS A 117 -20.16 -7.66 -7.62
C LYS A 117 -20.68 -6.83 -6.43
N SER A 118 -20.36 -7.22 -5.22
CA SER A 118 -20.80 -6.56 -3.99
C SER A 118 -19.87 -5.44 -3.51
N PHE A 119 -18.68 -5.30 -4.10
CA PHE A 119 -17.72 -4.28 -3.72
C PHE A 119 -18.28 -2.86 -3.92
N SER A 120 -19.14 -2.68 -4.94
CA SER A 120 -19.93 -1.46 -5.14
C SER A 120 -20.79 -1.05 -3.92
N LYS A 121 -21.17 -2.00 -3.06
CA LYS A 121 -21.94 -1.75 -1.82
C LYS A 121 -21.07 -1.60 -0.58
N ILE A 122 -19.85 -2.16 -0.59
CA ILE A 122 -18.94 -2.16 0.56
C ILE A 122 -17.94 -1.00 0.49
N SER A 123 -17.67 -0.48 -0.71
CA SER A 123 -16.46 0.31 -0.91
C SER A 123 -16.56 1.23 -2.15
N SER A 124 -17.37 2.28 -2.01
CA SER A 124 -17.50 3.35 -3.00
C SER A 124 -16.34 4.36 -2.99
N LYS A 125 -15.16 4.04 -2.48
CA LYS A 125 -14.07 5.04 -2.32
C LYS A 125 -12.66 4.56 -2.63
N PHE A 126 -12.50 3.32 -3.07
CA PHE A 126 -11.18 2.69 -3.20
C PHE A 126 -10.75 2.39 -4.64
N SER A 127 -11.35 3.01 -5.65
CA SER A 127 -10.91 2.85 -7.04
C SER A 127 -9.55 3.51 -7.29
N ASN A 128 -8.72 2.95 -8.18
CA ASN A 128 -7.58 3.66 -8.78
C ASN A 128 -8.01 4.33 -10.10
N PRO A 129 -8.59 5.54 -10.05
CA PRO A 129 -9.06 6.20 -11.26
C PRO A 129 -7.90 6.76 -12.10
N PHE A 130 -6.65 6.66 -11.63
CA PHE A 130 -5.48 7.18 -12.36
C PHE A 130 -4.85 6.15 -13.29
N TYR A 131 -5.13 4.85 -13.10
CA TYR A 131 -4.55 3.78 -13.92
C TYR A 131 -5.48 3.34 -15.05
N TYR A 132 -6.79 3.38 -14.84
CA TYR A 132 -7.75 2.83 -15.80
C TYR A 132 -8.44 3.94 -16.60
N PRO A 133 -8.17 4.08 -17.91
CA PRO A 133 -8.91 5.00 -18.75
C PRO A 133 -10.37 4.56 -18.82
N TYR A 134 -11.29 5.38 -18.29
CA TYR A 134 -12.70 5.02 -18.17
C TYR A 134 -13.33 4.56 -19.50
N ASP A 135 -13.01 5.24 -20.60
CA ASP A 135 -13.57 4.93 -21.92
C ASP A 135 -13.10 3.58 -22.48
N ASN A 136 -11.94 3.09 -22.02
CA ASN A 136 -11.39 1.80 -22.42
C ASN A 136 -11.92 0.64 -21.56
N LEU A 137 -12.65 0.92 -20.48
CA LEU A 137 -13.21 -0.11 -19.62
C LEU A 137 -14.45 -0.74 -20.25
N THR A 138 -14.61 -2.04 -20.00
CA THR A 138 -15.84 -2.78 -20.27
C THR A 138 -16.60 -3.01 -18.97
N ASP A 139 -17.91 -3.24 -19.05
CA ASP A 139 -18.73 -3.54 -17.87
C ASP A 139 -18.43 -4.93 -17.26
N ALA A 140 -17.62 -5.75 -17.94
CA ALA A 140 -17.24 -7.09 -17.48
C ALA A 140 -16.47 -7.05 -16.15
N ASP A 141 -15.83 -5.92 -15.82
CA ASP A 141 -14.93 -5.81 -14.67
C ASP A 141 -15.57 -5.13 -13.44
N ASN A 142 -16.85 -4.72 -13.50
CA ASN A 142 -17.55 -3.89 -12.49
C ASN A 142 -16.87 -2.52 -12.16
N LEU A 143 -15.64 -2.29 -12.62
CA LEU A 143 -14.87 -1.08 -12.41
C LEU A 143 -15.50 0.12 -13.12
N LYS A 144 -16.02 -0.07 -14.35
CA LYS A 144 -16.68 1.00 -15.10
C LYS A 144 -17.89 1.55 -14.36
N GLY A 145 -18.81 0.67 -13.96
CA GLY A 145 -19.98 1.04 -13.16
C GLY A 145 -19.59 1.68 -11.82
N THR A 146 -18.53 1.21 -11.18
CA THR A 146 -18.00 1.80 -9.94
C THR A 146 -17.50 3.23 -10.20
N LEU A 147 -16.58 3.44 -11.15
CA LEU A 147 -16.07 4.79 -11.48
C LEU A 147 -17.18 5.76 -11.86
N LEU A 148 -18.21 5.29 -12.57
CA LEU A 148 -19.40 6.08 -12.89
C LEU A 148 -20.14 6.51 -11.62
N ALA A 149 -20.47 5.55 -10.74
CA ALA A 149 -21.18 5.80 -9.50
C ALA A 149 -20.42 6.74 -8.55
N LEU A 150 -19.08 6.74 -8.61
CA LEU A 150 -18.23 7.62 -7.81
C LEU A 150 -18.01 8.99 -8.43
N GLY A 151 -18.52 9.22 -9.64
CA GLY A 151 -18.23 10.43 -10.40
C GLY A 151 -16.76 10.53 -10.83
N LEU A 152 -15.99 9.44 -10.84
CA LEU A 152 -14.56 9.38 -11.19
C LEU A 152 -14.32 8.95 -12.66
N HIS A 153 -15.30 9.19 -13.52
CA HIS A 153 -15.30 8.74 -14.92
C HIS A 153 -14.91 9.84 -15.92
N THR A 154 -14.66 11.07 -15.47
CA THR A 154 -14.31 12.20 -16.33
C THR A 154 -12.92 12.73 -16.02
N PRO A 155 -12.20 13.28 -17.02
CA PRO A 155 -10.91 13.96 -16.80
C PRO A 155 -10.95 15.02 -15.69
N ASP A 156 -12.02 15.81 -15.60
CA ASP A 156 -12.19 16.83 -14.57
C ASP A 156 -12.30 16.24 -13.16
N ALA A 157 -12.95 15.08 -13.02
CA ALA A 157 -13.01 14.37 -11.75
C ALA A 157 -11.63 13.80 -11.35
N ILE A 158 -10.86 13.30 -12.32
CA ILE A 158 -9.49 12.85 -12.09
C ILE A 158 -8.61 14.01 -11.61
N GLU A 159 -8.65 15.14 -12.30
CA GLU A 159 -7.90 16.34 -11.92
C GLU A 159 -8.35 16.89 -10.56
N THR A 160 -9.66 16.83 -10.26
CA THR A 160 -10.18 17.17 -8.93
C THR A 160 -9.60 16.27 -7.84
N LYS A 161 -9.45 14.96 -8.11
CA LYS A 161 -8.83 14.03 -7.16
C LYS A 161 -7.34 14.30 -6.99
N ILE A 162 -6.61 14.62 -8.06
CA ILE A 162 -5.19 15.03 -7.97
C ILE A 162 -5.04 16.30 -7.13
N LYS A 163 -5.88 17.32 -7.35
CA LYS A 163 -5.88 18.55 -6.53
C LYS A 163 -6.20 18.26 -5.06
N TRP A 164 -7.10 17.32 -4.81
CA TRP A 164 -7.39 16.91 -3.44
C TRP A 164 -6.20 16.19 -2.78
N ILE A 165 -5.46 15.34 -3.51
CA ILE A 165 -4.19 14.73 -3.04
C ILE A 165 -3.16 15.82 -2.73
N GLU A 166 -3.00 16.78 -3.62
CA GLU A 166 -2.11 17.93 -3.42
C GLU A 166 -2.49 18.71 -2.15
N GLN A 167 -3.78 18.97 -1.93
CA GLN A 167 -4.25 19.67 -0.73
C GLN A 167 -3.96 18.87 0.55
N GLN A 168 -4.08 17.55 0.51
CA GLN A 168 -3.74 16.69 1.64
C GLN A 168 -2.25 16.75 1.94
N LEU A 169 -1.38 16.75 0.92
CA LEU A 169 0.07 16.92 1.06
C LEU A 169 0.42 18.30 1.64
N ILE A 170 -0.27 19.37 1.19
CA ILE A 170 -0.12 20.73 1.74
C ILE A 170 -0.44 20.75 3.24
N ASN A 171 -1.53 20.11 3.64
CA ASN A 171 -2.01 20.13 5.04
C ASN A 171 -1.05 19.46 6.02
N VAL A 172 -0.18 18.57 5.54
CA VAL A 172 0.77 17.82 6.36
C VAL A 172 2.22 18.24 6.12
N GLN A 173 2.46 19.42 5.55
CA GLN A 173 3.83 19.83 5.22
C GLN A 173 4.78 19.99 6.42
N ASP A 174 4.24 20.26 7.61
CA ASP A 174 5.03 20.40 8.85
C ASP A 174 5.56 19.05 9.38
N SER A 175 5.23 17.92 8.73
CA SER A 175 5.54 16.56 9.18
C SER A 175 6.97 16.15 8.88
N LYS A 176 7.68 15.50 9.81
CA LYS A 176 9.05 15.04 9.54
C LYS A 176 9.10 13.94 8.47
N TRP A 177 8.07 13.10 8.45
CA TRP A 177 7.91 11.98 7.54
C TRP A 177 6.51 12.00 6.92
N ILE A 178 6.44 11.85 5.59
CA ILE A 178 5.19 11.70 4.84
C ILE A 178 5.26 10.39 4.06
N PHE A 179 4.35 9.48 4.35
CA PHE A 179 4.18 8.25 3.58
C PHE A 179 2.93 8.36 2.74
N VAL A 180 3.00 7.89 1.49
CA VAL A 180 1.85 7.74 0.62
C VAL A 180 1.67 6.28 0.27
N VAL A 181 0.44 5.78 0.32
CA VAL A 181 0.13 4.37 0.04
C VAL A 181 -0.83 4.25 -1.15
N GLY A 182 -0.48 3.36 -2.08
CA GLY A 182 -1.19 3.07 -3.32
C GLY A 182 -1.21 1.57 -3.70
N HIS A 183 -2.02 1.14 -4.68
CA HIS A 183 -1.86 -0.23 -5.26
C HIS A 183 -0.63 -0.28 -6.14
N HIS A 184 -0.64 0.63 -7.12
CA HIS A 184 0.08 0.43 -8.36
C HIS A 184 1.42 1.12 -8.21
N PRO A 185 2.55 0.46 -8.50
CA PRO A 185 3.84 1.09 -8.46
C PRO A 185 3.90 2.29 -9.41
N LEU A 186 4.72 3.28 -9.04
CA LEU A 186 4.92 4.48 -9.85
C LEU A 186 6.25 4.51 -10.60
N ILE A 187 7.14 3.57 -10.31
CA ILE A 187 8.44 3.49 -11.00
C ILE A 187 8.84 2.05 -11.37
N ALA A 188 8.03 1.05 -11.02
CA ALA A 188 8.25 -0.32 -11.44
C ALA A 188 7.69 -0.53 -12.86
N GLY A 189 8.57 -0.82 -13.82
CA GLY A 189 8.18 -1.03 -15.22
C GLY A 189 7.51 0.20 -15.82
N ASN A 190 6.52 -0.02 -16.69
CA ASN A 190 5.77 1.05 -17.35
C ASN A 190 4.54 1.56 -16.58
N CYS A 191 4.34 1.18 -15.31
CA CYS A 191 3.10 1.49 -14.57
C CYS A 191 2.79 2.99 -14.51
N SER A 192 3.79 3.84 -14.32
CA SER A 192 3.57 5.30 -14.28
C SER A 192 3.26 5.92 -15.63
N SER A 193 3.55 5.25 -16.73
CA SER A 193 3.21 5.76 -18.07
C SER A 193 1.72 5.59 -18.40
N ILE A 194 0.98 4.86 -17.57
CA ILE A 194 -0.41 4.52 -17.82
C ILE A 194 -1.32 5.65 -17.33
N TYR A 195 -2.17 6.13 -18.24
CA TYR A 195 -3.25 7.10 -17.99
C TYR A 195 -2.78 8.35 -17.20
N TYR A 196 -3.23 8.56 -15.96
CA TYR A 196 -2.86 9.72 -15.13
C TYR A 196 -1.79 9.42 -14.07
N MET A 197 -1.29 8.19 -13.98
CA MET A 197 -0.30 7.80 -12.95
C MET A 197 0.98 8.65 -13.01
N SER A 198 1.39 9.09 -14.20
CA SER A 198 2.58 9.91 -14.45
C SER A 198 2.56 11.26 -13.73
N ARG A 199 1.39 11.72 -13.28
CA ARG A 199 1.22 12.98 -12.57
C ARG A 199 1.60 12.89 -11.09
N LEU A 200 1.63 11.69 -10.51
CA LEU A 200 1.88 11.48 -9.09
C LEU A 200 3.36 11.64 -8.69
N PRO A 201 4.36 11.09 -9.40
CA PRO A 201 5.76 11.25 -9.01
C PRO A 201 6.20 12.71 -8.92
N PRO A 202 5.95 13.59 -9.91
CA PRO A 202 6.30 15.01 -9.80
C PRO A 202 5.60 15.72 -8.63
N LEU A 203 4.37 15.31 -8.32
CA LEU A 203 3.63 15.85 -7.18
C LEU A 203 4.28 15.44 -5.85
N PHE A 204 4.68 14.17 -5.72
CA PHE A 204 5.34 13.65 -4.52
C PHE A 204 6.73 14.27 -4.31
N GLU A 205 7.49 14.50 -5.38
CA GLU A 205 8.74 15.26 -5.33
C GLU A 205 8.51 16.71 -4.87
N LYS A 206 7.52 17.41 -5.47
CA LYS A 206 7.18 18.80 -5.12
C LYS A 206 6.92 18.99 -3.63
N TYR A 207 6.28 18.01 -2.99
CA TYR A 207 5.92 18.04 -1.58
C TYR A 207 6.87 17.26 -0.67
N ASN A 208 8.01 16.82 -1.22
CA ASN A 208 9.06 16.08 -0.52
C ASN A 208 8.53 14.87 0.26
N VAL A 209 7.71 14.04 -0.39
CA VAL A 209 7.20 12.79 0.22
C VAL A 209 8.38 11.89 0.60
N SER A 210 8.33 11.28 1.78
CA SER A 210 9.42 10.42 2.25
C SER A 210 9.41 9.07 1.55
N ALA A 211 8.24 8.45 1.45
CA ALA A 211 8.09 7.17 0.76
C ALA A 211 6.70 6.98 0.15
N TYR A 212 6.67 6.34 -1.02
CA TYR A 212 5.48 5.76 -1.62
C TYR A 212 5.53 4.23 -1.49
N LEU A 213 4.47 3.64 -0.96
CA LEU A 213 4.35 2.21 -0.72
C LEU A 213 3.27 1.61 -1.66
N ALA A 214 3.62 0.57 -2.40
CA ALA A 214 2.74 -0.08 -3.37
C ALA A 214 2.82 -1.61 -3.39
N GLY A 215 1.74 -2.24 -3.87
CA GLY A 215 1.64 -3.66 -4.20
C GLY A 215 1.56 -3.87 -5.71
N HIS A 216 0.53 -4.60 -6.16
CA HIS A 216 0.14 -4.93 -7.54
C HIS A 216 1.15 -5.78 -8.31
N VAL A 217 2.41 -5.36 -8.35
CA VAL A 217 3.47 -6.17 -8.95
C VAL A 217 3.98 -7.13 -7.87
N HIS A 218 3.88 -8.43 -8.14
CA HIS A 218 4.16 -9.50 -7.18
C HIS A 218 5.66 -9.70 -6.89
N LYS A 219 6.29 -8.65 -6.36
CA LYS A 219 7.72 -8.55 -6.06
C LYS A 219 8.00 -7.66 -4.85
N LEU A 220 9.23 -7.78 -4.34
CA LEU A 220 9.83 -6.85 -3.40
C LEU A 220 10.83 -5.97 -4.15
N GLU A 221 10.69 -4.65 -4.10
CA GLU A 221 11.53 -3.73 -4.86
C GLU A 221 11.63 -2.38 -4.15
N TYR A 222 12.83 -1.79 -4.14
CA TYR A 222 13.08 -0.42 -3.70
C TYR A 222 13.75 0.34 -4.84
N GLN A 223 13.21 1.51 -5.16
CA GLN A 223 13.86 2.41 -6.12
C GLN A 223 13.56 3.88 -5.82
N GLN A 224 14.29 4.74 -6.53
CA GLN A 224 14.11 6.19 -6.56
C GLN A 224 13.97 6.61 -8.02
N VAL A 225 13.32 7.74 -8.28
CA VAL A 225 13.15 8.23 -9.66
C VAL A 225 14.51 8.51 -10.33
N ASN A 226 15.49 8.95 -9.54
CA ASN A 226 16.89 9.12 -9.92
C ASN A 226 17.75 9.30 -8.64
N SER A 227 19.07 9.44 -8.79
CA SER A 227 20.00 9.61 -7.66
C SER A 227 19.84 10.88 -6.84
N THR A 228 19.04 11.85 -7.31
CA THR A 228 18.76 13.12 -6.61
C THR A 228 17.36 13.16 -6.01
N SER A 229 16.49 12.20 -6.33
CA SER A 229 15.14 12.09 -5.79
C SER A 229 15.19 11.79 -4.30
N HIS A 230 14.37 12.49 -3.53
CA HIS A 230 14.23 12.27 -2.09
C HIS A 230 13.12 11.27 -1.74
N VAL A 231 12.26 10.95 -2.72
CA VAL A 231 11.13 10.04 -2.54
C VAL A 231 11.60 8.61 -2.75
N ALA A 232 11.45 7.79 -1.71
CA ALA A 232 11.62 6.34 -1.82
C ALA A 232 10.35 5.69 -2.38
N TYR A 233 10.47 4.79 -3.34
CA TYR A 233 9.34 4.00 -3.83
C TYR A 233 9.58 2.54 -3.50
N PHE A 234 8.67 1.96 -2.73
CA PHE A 234 8.70 0.56 -2.35
C PHE A 234 7.56 -0.19 -3.03
N THR A 235 7.90 -1.29 -3.69
CA THR A 235 6.92 -2.30 -4.13
C THR A 235 7.05 -3.50 -3.21
N THR A 236 5.95 -3.94 -2.62
CA THR A 236 5.90 -5.10 -1.71
C THR A 236 4.67 -5.97 -1.95
N GLY A 237 4.36 -6.23 -3.22
CA GLY A 237 3.24 -7.08 -3.64
C GLY A 237 3.51 -8.58 -3.57
N ALA A 238 4.60 -9.02 -2.95
CA ALA A 238 4.97 -10.44 -2.85
C ALA A 238 4.44 -11.12 -1.57
N GLY A 239 3.31 -10.67 -1.03
CA GLY A 239 2.80 -11.16 0.26
C GLY A 239 2.25 -12.59 0.22
N SER A 240 1.77 -13.06 -0.94
CA SER A 240 1.19 -14.40 -1.10
C SER A 240 1.64 -15.14 -2.37
N LYS A 241 1.97 -14.39 -3.41
CA LYS A 241 2.37 -14.90 -4.73
C LYS A 241 3.63 -14.16 -5.20
N THR A 242 4.42 -14.84 -6.03
CA THR A 242 5.54 -14.26 -6.77
C THR A 242 5.34 -14.60 -8.24
N GLN A 243 5.30 -13.59 -9.10
CA GLN A 243 5.24 -13.76 -10.55
C GLN A 243 5.68 -12.47 -11.22
N PHE A 244 6.22 -12.56 -12.44
CA PHE A 244 6.33 -11.40 -13.33
C PHE A 244 4.97 -11.07 -13.95
N GLU A 245 3.95 -10.87 -13.10
CA GLU A 245 2.69 -10.24 -13.47
C GLU A 245 2.78 -8.80 -12.99
N GLY A 246 2.85 -7.88 -13.95
CA GLY A 246 3.04 -6.46 -13.70
C GLY A 246 3.50 -5.73 -14.95
N CYS A 247 3.40 -4.41 -14.89
CA CYS A 247 3.77 -3.47 -15.93
C CYS A 247 5.07 -3.83 -16.67
N ASP A 248 5.00 -3.97 -18.01
CA ASP A 248 6.15 -4.31 -18.86
C ASP A 248 7.32 -3.34 -18.65
N GLY A 249 8.55 -3.85 -18.66
CA GLY A 249 9.77 -3.05 -18.54
C GLY A 249 10.86 -3.73 -17.71
N ALA A 250 12.08 -3.19 -17.75
CA ALA A 250 13.17 -3.70 -16.92
C ALA A 250 12.83 -3.45 -15.44
N SER A 251 12.69 -4.52 -14.66
CA SER A 251 12.58 -4.43 -13.20
C SER A 251 13.97 -4.30 -12.61
N TRP A 252 14.19 -3.29 -11.79
CA TRP A 252 15.45 -3.09 -11.09
C TRP A 252 15.30 -3.65 -9.69
N PHE A 253 16.03 -4.74 -9.41
CA PHE A 253 16.30 -5.25 -8.07
C PHE A 253 15.19 -6.09 -7.42
N MET A 254 15.28 -7.41 -7.60
CA MET A 254 14.68 -8.42 -6.71
C MET A 254 15.72 -8.83 -5.66
N PRO A 255 15.60 -8.43 -4.39
CA PRO A 255 16.46 -8.98 -3.36
C PRO A 255 16.08 -10.44 -3.07
N GLY A 256 16.96 -11.37 -3.46
CA GLY A 256 17.05 -12.71 -2.85
C GLY A 256 16.17 -13.83 -3.41
N GLY A 257 15.62 -13.70 -4.63
CA GLY A 257 14.75 -14.72 -5.21
C GLY A 257 15.26 -15.16 -6.57
N GLY A 258 15.53 -16.45 -6.74
CA GLY A 258 15.86 -17.03 -8.04
C GLY A 258 14.67 -16.95 -9.03
N ALA A 259 14.58 -17.87 -9.98
CA ALA A 259 13.51 -17.86 -10.98
C ALA A 259 12.07 -17.83 -10.42
N GLU A 260 11.86 -18.21 -9.16
CA GLU A 260 10.56 -18.23 -8.49
C GLU A 260 10.22 -16.94 -7.71
N GLY A 261 11.16 -15.99 -7.59
CA GLY A 261 10.98 -14.74 -6.82
C GLY A 261 11.10 -14.89 -5.29
N THR A 262 10.99 -13.76 -4.57
CA THR A 262 11.01 -13.70 -3.09
C THR A 262 9.63 -13.34 -2.58
N ARG A 263 9.02 -14.19 -1.75
CA ARG A 263 7.83 -13.81 -0.97
C ARG A 263 8.27 -13.19 0.35
N GLY A 264 7.48 -12.23 0.81
CA GLY A 264 7.67 -11.63 2.11
C GLY A 264 7.13 -10.22 2.18
N PHE A 265 7.78 -9.38 2.99
CA PHE A 265 7.26 -8.09 3.38
C PHE A 265 8.38 -7.09 3.64
N LEU A 266 8.02 -5.82 3.64
CA LEU A 266 8.86 -4.71 4.04
C LEU A 266 8.65 -4.44 5.54
N HIS A 267 9.73 -4.23 6.27
CA HIS A 267 9.71 -3.72 7.64
C HIS A 267 10.37 -2.33 7.63
N ILE A 268 9.68 -1.33 8.17
CA ILE A 268 10.16 0.05 8.28
C ILE A 268 10.12 0.46 9.74
N TRP A 269 11.21 1.07 10.22
CA TRP A 269 11.23 1.66 11.54
C TRP A 269 11.98 2.99 11.56
N ILE A 270 11.51 3.89 12.43
CA ILE A 270 12.14 5.15 12.79
C ILE A 270 12.46 5.04 14.28
N GLN A 271 13.71 5.29 14.65
CA GLN A 271 14.13 5.28 16.05
C GLN A 271 13.58 6.49 16.81
N GLU A 272 13.73 6.48 18.14
CA GLU A 272 13.15 7.50 19.01
C GLU A 272 13.70 8.93 18.78
N ASP A 273 14.92 9.02 18.25
CA ASP A 273 15.50 10.29 17.79
C ASP A 273 14.75 10.90 16.59
N GLY A 274 14.00 10.07 15.84
CA GLY A 274 13.30 10.46 14.64
C GLY A 274 14.21 10.85 13.47
N GLU A 275 15.54 10.70 13.58
CA GLU A 275 16.53 11.25 12.65
C GLU A 275 16.85 10.32 11.49
N LYS A 276 16.42 9.07 11.57
CA LYS A 276 16.66 8.10 10.51
C LYS A 276 15.52 7.11 10.40
N LEU A 277 15.02 6.95 9.18
CA LEU A 277 14.16 5.84 8.82
C LEU A 277 15.06 4.72 8.31
N SER A 278 14.93 3.54 8.89
CA SER A 278 15.57 2.32 8.41
C SER A 278 14.52 1.39 7.88
N PHE A 279 14.91 0.56 6.92
CA PHE A 279 13.99 -0.40 6.33
C PHE A 279 14.73 -1.67 5.94
N GLU A 280 13.96 -2.75 5.87
CA GLU A 280 14.45 -4.02 5.36
C GLU A 280 13.38 -4.82 4.64
N PHE A 281 13.78 -5.53 3.59
CA PHE A 281 12.95 -6.56 2.98
C PHE A 281 13.24 -7.89 3.65
N ILE A 282 12.17 -8.51 4.16
CA ILE A 282 12.20 -9.81 4.79
C ILE A 282 11.76 -10.85 3.76
N ASN A 283 12.61 -11.86 3.54
CA ASN A 283 12.25 -13.07 2.80
C ASN A 283 11.59 -14.07 3.76
N SER A 284 10.35 -14.42 3.47
CA SER A 284 9.58 -15.46 4.17
C SER A 284 9.05 -16.54 3.20
N THR A 285 9.77 -16.77 2.10
CA THR A 285 9.34 -17.69 1.01
C THR A 285 9.09 -19.11 1.48
N THR A 286 9.86 -19.61 2.45
CA THR A 286 9.73 -20.98 2.96
C THR A 286 9.30 -20.98 4.43
N ALA A 287 8.11 -21.54 4.74
CA ALA A 287 7.56 -21.56 6.11
C ALA A 287 8.36 -22.36 7.14
N ASP A 288 9.26 -23.26 6.71
CA ASP A 288 10.13 -24.04 7.59
C ASP A 288 11.43 -23.31 7.96
N LYS A 289 11.69 -22.16 7.34
CA LYS A 289 12.86 -21.33 7.60
C LYS A 289 12.47 -20.07 8.36
N GLN A 290 13.39 -19.62 9.22
CA GLN A 290 13.24 -18.31 9.84
C GLN A 290 13.27 -17.24 8.76
N PRO A 291 12.38 -16.23 8.83
CA PRO A 291 12.44 -15.10 7.91
C PRO A 291 13.80 -14.41 8.01
N VAL A 292 14.37 -14.03 6.86
CA VAL A 292 15.69 -13.41 6.78
C VAL A 292 15.64 -12.08 6.07
N SER A 293 16.38 -11.11 6.58
CA SER A 293 16.61 -9.85 5.89
C SER A 293 17.43 -10.10 4.62
N VAL A 294 16.88 -9.72 3.47
CA VAL A 294 17.53 -9.88 2.16
C VAL A 294 18.01 -8.56 1.55
N TYR A 295 17.56 -7.44 2.11
CA TYR A 295 18.03 -6.11 1.76
C TYR A 295 17.72 -5.15 2.90
N GLN A 296 18.63 -4.23 3.17
CA GLN A 296 18.48 -3.20 4.18
C GLN A 296 18.88 -1.85 3.61
N GLY A 297 18.22 -0.80 4.06
CA GLY A 297 18.54 0.56 3.68
C GLY A 297 18.04 1.55 4.69
N SER A 298 18.23 2.83 4.37
CA SER A 298 17.77 3.91 5.22
C SER A 298 17.55 5.20 4.45
N LEU A 299 16.66 6.04 4.96
CA LEU A 299 16.33 7.35 4.43
C LEU A 299 16.62 8.42 5.48
N ASN A 300 16.96 9.61 4.99
CA ASN A 300 17.08 10.81 5.81
C ASN A 300 15.72 11.53 5.90
N PRO A 301 15.45 12.26 6.98
CA PRO A 301 14.19 12.97 7.15
C PRO A 301 14.05 14.11 6.14
N ARG A 302 12.80 14.55 5.95
CA ARG A 302 12.49 15.74 5.14
C ARG A 302 13.18 16.96 5.75
N VAL A 303 13.78 17.79 4.90
CA VAL A 303 14.19 19.14 5.30
C VAL A 303 12.94 20.01 5.33
N LEU A 304 12.52 20.39 6.54
CA LEU A 304 11.39 21.30 6.74
C LEU A 304 11.87 22.74 6.49
N SER A 305 11.22 23.45 5.57
CA SER A 305 11.52 24.85 5.24
C SER A 305 10.66 25.83 6.02
#